data_AF-A0A661VFC9-F1
#
_entry.id   AF-A0A661VFC9-F1
#
_cell.length_a   1.000
_cell.length_b   1.000
_cell.length_c   1.000
_cell.angle_alpha   90.00
_cell.angle_beta   90.00
_cell.angle_gamma   90.00
#
_symmetry.space_group_name_H-M   'P 1'
#
loop_
_entity.id
_entity.type
_entity.pdbx_description
1 polymer ?
#
loop_
_entity_poly.entity_id
_entity_poly.type
_entity_poly.pdbx_seq_one_letter_code
_entity_poly.pdbx_strand_id
1 'polypeptide(L)'
;MKLEEKIRKTLEEHEEIIAVYLHGSLAGGDQRNDSDIDIALLLKGDFEPDALYPARVAEEIARKCHLPREIDVRVLNDMPLTFLHQVLKNGVLIHSRYDRKRVEFETRAYDMYLDYKPYFDRFNEIRRMRLLS
;
A
#
# COMPACT_ATOMS: atom_id res chain seq x y z
N MET A 1 2.47 20.95 10.25
CA MET A 1 1.51 19.94 9.74
C MET A 1 2.21 18.59 9.77
N LYS A 2 1.58 17.54 10.32
CA LYS A 2 2.14 16.17 10.27
C LYS A 2 2.29 15.71 8.81
N LEU A 3 3.24 14.83 8.54
CA LEU A 3 3.54 14.33 7.19
C LEU A 3 2.32 13.70 6.51
N GLU A 4 1.62 12.82 7.23
CA GLU A 4 0.39 12.15 6.80
C GLU A 4 -0.64 13.14 6.27
N GLU A 5 -0.82 14.26 6.96
CA GLU A 5 -1.78 15.30 6.60
C GLU A 5 -1.38 16.06 5.32
N LYS A 6 -0.07 16.20 5.05
CA LYS A 6 0.40 16.76 3.76
C LYS A 6 0.12 15.80 2.62
N ILE A 7 0.44 14.51 2.81
CA ILE A 7 0.21 13.46 1.80
C ILE A 7 -1.29 13.35 1.51
N ARG A 8 -2.12 13.32 2.56
CA ARG A 8 -3.59 13.30 2.44
C ARG A 8 -4.09 14.44 1.57
N LYS A 9 -3.65 15.68 1.81
CA LYS A 9 -4.07 16.84 1.01
C LYS A 9 -3.60 16.77 -0.43
N THR A 10 -2.37 16.31 -0.68
CA THR A 10 -1.87 16.11 -2.05
C THR A 10 -2.74 15.12 -2.81
N LEU A 11 -3.11 14.01 -2.18
CA LEU A 11 -3.88 12.94 -2.82
C LEU A 11 -5.39 13.18 -2.84
N GLU A 12 -5.88 14.18 -2.11
CA GLU A 12 -7.30 14.56 -2.10
C GLU A 12 -7.75 15.16 -3.45
N GLU A 13 -6.82 15.68 -4.25
CA GLU A 13 -7.08 16.17 -5.62
C GLU A 13 -7.28 15.03 -6.63
N HIS A 14 -6.87 13.80 -6.29
CA HIS A 14 -7.03 12.63 -7.13
C HIS A 14 -8.37 11.94 -6.85
N GLU A 15 -9.34 12.16 -7.74
CA GLU A 15 -10.69 11.59 -7.59
C GLU A 15 -10.73 10.09 -7.83
N GLU A 16 -9.78 9.55 -8.58
CA GLU A 16 -9.62 8.13 -8.88
C GLU A 16 -9.18 7.30 -7.67
N ILE A 17 -8.63 7.93 -6.63
CA ILE A 17 -8.15 7.26 -5.42
C ILE A 17 -9.33 7.02 -4.47
N ILE A 18 -9.57 5.74 -4.14
CA ILE A 18 -10.55 5.31 -3.13
C ILE A 18 -9.96 5.42 -1.74
N ALA A 19 -8.74 4.92 -1.54
CA ALA A 19 -8.08 4.89 -0.24
C ALA A 19 -6.56 4.93 -0.37
N VAL A 20 -5.90 5.43 0.67
CA VAL A 20 -4.44 5.55 0.77
C VAL A 20 -3.97 4.96 2.09
N TYR A 21 -2.97 4.10 2.02
CA TYR A 21 -2.33 3.48 3.16
C TYR A 21 -0.85 3.82 3.15
N LEU A 22 -0.32 4.20 4.31
CA LEU A 22 1.12 4.14 4.56
C LEU A 22 1.45 2.72 5.03
N HIS A 23 2.45 2.09 4.44
CA HIS A 23 2.86 0.74 4.84
C HIS A 23 4.38 0.66 5.01
N GLY A 24 4.89 -0.56 5.15
CA GLY A 24 6.33 -0.80 5.29
C GLY A 24 6.86 -0.46 6.68
N SER A 25 8.17 -0.18 6.74
CA SER A 25 8.90 0.00 8.00
C SER A 25 8.38 1.17 8.85
N LEU A 26 7.74 2.17 8.22
CA LEU A 26 7.13 3.32 8.88
C LEU A 26 5.86 2.97 9.67
N ALA A 27 5.17 1.88 9.34
CA ALA A 27 3.94 1.49 10.03
C ALA A 27 4.20 0.73 11.36
N GLY A 28 5.46 0.37 11.65
CA GLY A 28 5.85 -0.43 12.81
C GLY A 28 6.32 0.35 14.05
N GLY A 29 6.32 1.69 14.04
CA GLY A 29 6.69 2.52 15.20
C GLY A 29 8.20 2.78 15.39
N ASP A 30 9.07 2.08 14.65
CA ASP A 30 10.50 2.39 14.58
C ASP A 30 10.75 3.51 13.56
N GLN A 31 10.50 4.74 13.97
CA GLN A 31 10.89 5.93 13.21
C GLN A 31 12.42 6.01 13.11
N ARG A 32 13.00 5.36 12.10
CA ARG A 32 14.29 5.83 11.60
C ARG A 32 14.04 6.97 10.62
N ASN A 33 14.72 8.10 10.85
CA ASN A 33 14.57 9.35 10.09
C ASN A 33 14.98 9.22 8.60
N ASP A 34 15.53 8.08 8.19
CA ASP A 34 16.04 7.73 6.87
C ASP A 34 15.17 6.71 6.11
N SER A 35 14.07 6.23 6.69
CA SER A 35 13.21 5.22 6.04
C SER A 35 12.44 5.80 4.84
N ASP A 36 12.40 5.01 3.76
CA ASP A 36 11.59 5.24 2.57
C ASP A 36 10.10 5.30 2.92
N ILE A 37 9.35 6.13 2.20
CA ILE A 37 7.91 6.28 2.40
C ILE A 37 7.17 5.36 1.44
N ASP A 38 6.68 4.24 1.97
CA ASP A 38 5.87 3.31 1.19
C ASP A 38 4.37 3.69 1.25
N ILE A 39 3.77 3.92 0.09
CA ILE A 39 2.38 4.33 -0.08
C ILE A 39 1.66 3.32 -0.96
N ALA A 40 0.56 2.80 -0.46
CA ALA A 40 -0.36 1.96 -1.22
C ALA A 40 -1.65 2.71 -1.55
N LEU A 41 -2.06 2.64 -2.81
CA LEU A 41 -3.26 3.28 -3.34
C LEU A 41 -4.28 2.23 -3.76
N LEU A 42 -5.52 2.35 -3.28
CA LEU A 42 -6.65 1.66 -3.85
C LEU A 42 -7.33 2.59 -4.85
N LEU A 43 -7.43 2.20 -6.12
CA LEU A 43 -8.02 3.01 -7.18
C LEU A 43 -9.43 2.53 -7.53
N LYS A 44 -10.24 3.41 -8.12
CA LYS A 44 -11.54 3.04 -8.66
C LYS A 44 -11.40 1.98 -9.75
N GLY A 45 -12.35 1.03 -9.79
CA GLY A 45 -12.30 -0.09 -10.74
C GLY A 45 -12.57 0.29 -12.20
N ASP A 46 -13.06 1.50 -12.47
CA ASP A 46 -13.23 2.08 -13.80
C ASP A 46 -12.04 2.96 -14.22
N PHE A 47 -11.02 3.07 -13.37
CA PHE A 47 -9.78 3.77 -13.67
C PHE A 47 -8.65 2.78 -13.94
N GLU A 48 -8.07 2.85 -15.13
CA GLU A 48 -6.92 2.04 -15.52
C GLU A 48 -5.65 2.91 -15.45
N PRO A 49 -4.81 2.76 -14.42
CA PRO A 49 -3.55 3.49 -14.34
C PRO A 49 -2.58 2.98 -15.41
N ASP A 50 -1.93 3.90 -16.14
CA ASP A 50 -0.76 3.53 -16.93
C ASP A 50 0.44 3.17 -16.05
N ALA A 51 1.46 2.54 -16.62
CA ALA A 51 2.62 2.04 -15.90
C ALA A 51 3.42 3.14 -15.16
N LEU A 52 3.32 4.40 -15.58
CA LEU A 52 4.01 5.54 -14.96
C LEU A 52 3.15 6.24 -13.91
N TYR A 53 1.87 5.89 -13.78
CA TYR A 53 0.97 6.50 -12.80
C TYR A 53 1.55 6.51 -11.38
N PRO A 54 2.06 5.38 -10.82
CA PRO A 54 2.61 5.40 -9.47
C PRO A 54 3.82 6.33 -9.34
N ALA A 55 4.70 6.35 -10.34
CA ALA A 55 5.88 7.23 -10.36
C ALA A 55 5.50 8.71 -10.39
N ARG A 56 4.48 9.08 -11.18
CA ARG A 56 3.97 10.48 -11.21
C ARG A 56 3.39 10.90 -9.87
N VAL A 57 2.61 10.02 -9.23
CA VAL A 57 2.07 10.28 -7.89
C VAL A 57 3.19 10.40 -6.86
N ALA A 58 4.21 9.53 -6.92
CA ALA A 58 5.37 9.59 -6.05
C ALA A 58 6.12 10.93 -6.17
N GLU A 59 6.42 11.35 -7.41
CA GLU A 59 7.08 12.63 -7.69
C GLU A 59 6.26 13.82 -7.19
N GLU A 60 4.95 13.79 -7.39
CA GLU A 60 4.05 14.84 -6.93
C GLU A 60 4.05 14.96 -5.41
N ILE A 61 3.98 13.84 -4.68
CA ILE A 61 4.05 13.83 -3.22
C ILE A 61 5.41 14.37 -2.76
N ALA A 62 6.52 13.89 -3.36
CA ALA A 62 7.87 14.33 -3.01
C ALA A 62 8.02 15.84 -3.16
N ARG A 63 7.56 16.38 -4.30
CA ARG A 63 7.61 17.83 -4.61
C ARG A 63 6.72 18.65 -3.68
N LYS A 64 5.43 18.31 -3.55
CA LYS A 64 4.48 19.08 -2.72
C LYS A 64 4.83 19.01 -1.22
N CYS A 65 5.33 17.86 -0.75
CA CYS A 65 5.65 17.67 0.67
C CYS A 65 7.05 18.12 1.07
N HIS A 66 7.92 18.44 0.09
CA HIS A 66 9.34 18.79 0.27
C HIS A 66 10.11 17.67 1.00
N LEU A 67 9.93 16.44 0.53
CA LEU A 67 10.54 15.27 1.16
C LEU A 67 11.91 15.00 0.57
N PRO A 68 12.98 14.88 1.39
CA PRO A 68 14.33 14.60 0.90
C PRO A 68 14.57 13.11 0.62
N ARG A 69 13.52 12.28 0.60
CA ARG A 69 13.61 10.81 0.60
C ARG A 69 12.73 10.19 -0.48
N GLU A 70 13.04 8.96 -0.82
CA GLU A 70 12.35 8.19 -1.84
C GLU A 70 10.93 7.80 -1.38
N ILE A 71 10.00 7.82 -2.32
CA ILE A 71 8.60 7.47 -2.12
C ILE A 71 8.29 6.32 -3.07
N ASP A 72 7.99 5.15 -2.52
CA ASP A 72 7.51 4.01 -3.31
C ASP A 72 5.98 4.04 -3.30
N VAL A 73 5.38 4.15 -4.48
CA VAL A 73 3.92 4.13 -4.65
C VAL A 73 3.52 2.85 -5.34
N ARG A 74 2.56 2.13 -4.74
CA ARG A 74 2.03 0.87 -5.28
C ARG A 74 0.50 0.93 -5.38
N VAL A 75 -0.05 0.40 -6.47
CA VAL A 75 -1.50 0.30 -6.67
C VAL A 75 -1.96 -1.07 -6.21
N LEU A 76 -2.95 -1.13 -5.31
CA LEU A 76 -3.42 -2.36 -4.69
C LEU A 76 -4.28 -3.24 -5.61
N ASN A 77 -4.92 -2.66 -6.62
CA ASN A 77 -5.94 -3.36 -7.43
C ASN A 77 -5.49 -4.72 -7.97
N ASP A 78 -4.22 -4.86 -8.37
CA ASP A 78 -3.67 -6.08 -8.99
C ASP A 78 -2.47 -6.69 -8.23
N MET A 79 -2.29 -6.33 -6.96
CA MET A 79 -1.13 -6.81 -6.19
C MET A 79 -1.33 -8.23 -5.65
N PRO A 80 -0.24 -9.00 -5.46
CA PRO A 80 -0.32 -10.34 -4.90
C PRO A 80 -0.98 -10.36 -3.52
N LEU A 81 -1.77 -11.40 -3.22
CA LEU A 81 -2.51 -11.55 -1.95
C LEU A 81 -1.62 -11.42 -0.70
N THR A 82 -0.38 -11.89 -0.76
CA THR A 82 0.58 -11.77 0.35
C THR A 82 0.94 -10.31 0.63
N PHE A 83 1.10 -9.50 -0.42
CA PHE A 83 1.37 -8.06 -0.31
C PHE A 83 0.12 -7.32 0.17
N LEU A 84 -1.05 -7.61 -0.40
CA LEU A 84 -2.32 -7.03 0.06
C LEU A 84 -2.54 -7.28 1.55
N HIS A 85 -2.40 -8.53 1.99
CA HIS A 85 -2.55 -8.87 3.40
C HIS A 85 -1.54 -8.13 4.29
N GLN A 86 -0.29 -7.95 3.85
CA GLN A 86 0.71 -7.18 4.60
C GLN A 86 0.32 -5.71 4.74
N VAL A 87 -0.11 -5.06 3.66
CA VAL A 87 -0.52 -3.66 3.65
C VAL A 87 -1.77 -3.47 4.49
N LEU A 88 -2.81 -4.30 4.30
CA LEU A 88 -4.07 -4.14 5.01
C LEU A 88 -3.95 -4.44 6.50
N LYS A 89 -3.11 -5.42 6.88
CA LYS A 89 -2.93 -5.82 8.28
C LYS A 89 -2.09 -4.83 9.08
N ASN A 90 -1.03 -4.31 8.47
CA ASN A 90 -0.03 -3.51 9.20
C ASN A 90 -0.03 -2.04 8.78
N GLY A 91 -0.65 -1.68 7.66
CA GLY A 91 -0.64 -0.32 7.14
C GLY A 91 -1.56 0.62 7.91
N VAL A 92 -1.22 1.90 7.85
CA VAL A 92 -1.99 3.00 8.43
C VAL A 92 -2.78 3.68 7.32
N LEU A 93 -4.10 3.63 7.42
CA LEU A 93 -4.98 4.37 6.51
C LEU A 93 -4.88 5.87 6.79
N ILE A 94 -4.51 6.65 5.78
CA ILE A 94 -4.39 8.11 5.88
C ILE A 94 -5.45 8.87 5.06
N HIS A 95 -6.07 8.22 4.08
CA HIS A 95 -7.17 8.79 3.30
C HIS A 95 -8.16 7.70 2.89
N SER A 96 -9.45 8.04 2.92
CA SER A 96 -10.53 7.21 2.38
C SER A 96 -11.62 8.13 1.85
N ARG A 97 -11.95 7.98 0.56
CA ARG A 97 -13.03 8.72 -0.11
C ARG A 97 -14.32 7.91 -0.15
N TYR A 98 -14.23 6.58 -0.32
CA TYR A 98 -15.38 5.69 -0.44
C TYR A 98 -15.24 4.50 0.50
N ASP A 99 -15.59 4.70 1.77
CA ASP A 99 -15.42 3.69 2.82
C ASP A 99 -16.06 2.34 2.49
N ARG A 100 -17.24 2.35 1.88
CA ARG A 100 -17.92 1.11 1.47
C ARG A 100 -17.08 0.30 0.46
N LYS A 101 -16.59 0.96 -0.59
CA LYS A 101 -15.77 0.29 -1.63
C LYS A 101 -14.44 -0.19 -1.05
N ARG A 102 -13.84 0.60 -0.15
CA ARG A 102 -12.62 0.21 0.57
C ARG A 102 -12.85 -1.05 1.40
N VAL A 103 -13.88 -1.06 2.25
CA VAL A 103 -14.19 -2.20 3.12
C VAL A 103 -14.51 -3.45 2.28
N GLU A 104 -15.27 -3.31 1.20
CA GLU A 104 -15.54 -4.42 0.26
C GLU A 104 -14.25 -5.00 -0.34
N PHE A 105 -13.28 -4.16 -0.71
CA PHE A 105 -11.97 -4.61 -1.18
C PHE A 105 -11.16 -5.30 -0.08
N GLU A 106 -11.10 -4.70 1.10
CA GLU A 106 -10.35 -5.23 2.24
C GLU A 106 -10.86 -6.61 2.65
N THR A 107 -12.18 -6.75 2.85
CA THR A 107 -12.81 -8.03 3.22
C THR A 107 -12.50 -9.09 2.18
N ARG A 108 -12.66 -8.79 0.88
CA ARG A 108 -12.36 -9.73 -0.20
C ARG A 108 -10.89 -10.16 -0.19
N ALA A 109 -9.96 -9.21 -0.02
CA ALA A 109 -8.54 -9.51 0.02
C ALA A 109 -8.18 -10.39 1.23
N TYR A 110 -8.79 -10.16 2.40
CA TYR A 110 -8.62 -11.00 3.58
C TYR A 110 -9.16 -12.41 3.39
N ASP A 111 -10.39 -12.55 2.89
CA ASP A 111 -11.01 -13.85 2.66
C ASP A 111 -10.16 -14.68 1.68
N MET A 112 -9.76 -14.10 0.55
CA MET A 112 -8.88 -14.76 -0.41
C MET A 112 -7.53 -15.11 0.19
N TYR A 113 -6.92 -14.23 1.00
CA TYR A 113 -5.66 -14.56 1.65
C TYR A 113 -5.80 -15.77 2.59
N LEU A 114 -6.88 -15.84 3.37
CA LEU A 114 -7.12 -16.94 4.30
C LEU A 114 -7.31 -18.28 3.56
N ASP A 115 -8.05 -18.27 2.45
CA ASP A 115 -8.23 -19.46 1.60
C ASP A 115 -6.90 -19.95 1.02
N TYR A 116 -6.01 -19.04 0.63
CA TYR A 116 -4.70 -19.36 0.07
C TYR A 116 -3.59 -19.56 1.12
N LYS A 117 -3.83 -19.20 2.38
CA LYS A 117 -2.84 -19.26 3.47
C LYS A 117 -2.16 -20.63 3.58
N PRO A 118 -2.87 -21.77 3.53
CA PRO A 118 -2.23 -23.09 3.61
C PRO A 118 -1.21 -23.34 2.49
N TYR A 119 -1.47 -22.82 1.29
CA TYR A 119 -0.57 -22.94 0.15
C TYR A 119 0.68 -22.07 0.32
N PHE A 120 0.52 -20.84 0.81
CA PHE A 120 1.65 -19.97 1.14
C PHE A 120 2.53 -20.55 2.25
N ASP A 121 1.92 -21.13 3.28
CA ASP A 121 2.65 -21.76 4.38
C ASP A 121 3.51 -22.93 3.89
N ARG A 122 2.93 -23.82 3.08
CA ARG A 122 3.65 -24.95 2.45
C ARG A 122 4.78 -24.47 1.54
N PHE A 123 4.54 -23.47 0.70
CA PHE A 123 5.58 -22.91 -0.17
C PHE A 123 6.77 -22.38 0.65
N ASN A 124 6.47 -21.63 1.72
CA ASN A 124 7.50 -21.07 2.60
C ASN A 124 8.27 -22.15 3.36
N GLU A 125 7.61 -23.24 3.77
CA GLU A 125 8.27 -24.39 4.39
C GLU A 125 9.28 -25.05 3.45
N ILE A 126 8.87 -25.37 2.22
CA ILE A 126 9.76 -25.97 1.22
C ILE A 126 10.93 -25.04 0.91
N ARG A 127 10.67 -23.74 0.77
CA ARG A 127 11.72 -22.74 0.53
C ARG A 127 12.73 -22.70 1.68
N ARG A 128 12.27 -22.77 2.94
CA ARG A 128 13.16 -22.82 4.12
C ARG A 128 14.03 -24.07 4.11
N MET A 129 13.45 -25.24 3.80
CA MET A 129 14.21 -26.50 3.74
C MET A 129 15.35 -26.43 2.72
N ARG A 130 15.12 -25.83 1.55
CA ARG A 130 16.16 -25.67 0.50
C ARG A 130 17.28 -24.69 0.85
N LEU A 131 17.02 -23.73 1.73
CA LEU A 131 18.02 -22.74 2.15
C LEU A 131 18.88 -23.25 3.31
N LEU A 132 18.43 -24.30 4.00
CA LEU A 132 19.11 -24.93 5.14
C LEU A 132 19.83 -26.24 4.78
N SER A 133 19.67 -26.72 3.55
CA SER A 133 20.37 -27.87 2.96
C SER A 133 21.57 -27.45 2.14
#